data_AF-A0A3Q9Q077-F1
#
_entry.id   AF-A0A3Q9Q077-F1
#
_cell.length_a   1.000
_cell.length_b   1.000
_cell.length_c   1.000
_cell.angle_alpha   90.00
_cell.angle_beta   90.00
_cell.angle_gamma   90.00
#
_symmetry.space_group_name_H-M   'P 1'
#
loop_
_entity.id
_entity.type
_entity.pdbx_description
1 polymer ?
#
loop_
_entity_poly.entity_id
_entity_poly.type
_entity_poly.pdbx_seq_one_letter_code
_entity_poly.pdbx_strand_id
1 'polypeptide(L)'
;MYSRPLIRLAAPLALTLLFPFAVGFDWPASVRWAILATMTLSWLGFAAWVTYSQFRPNPDQARILREQDQLLNELRTFVSNEVDGSRSEVERARELIRQAVSGLGGSFEAMNRKSRQQSQALARIVDRAGDDGSAGVDVARFAQHASSRMEQLVEALEQVSGQSTNTVHHIDEMAQHLDGIFALLEDVKSIADQTNLLALNAAIEAARAGEAGRGFAVVADEVRNLSERSTTFNEQIRKLAHSSKESIAKVRETVSQLASRHMDRSREARHESAAMLENVAQINASLGDGMREISECARSIDGSVAEAVRALQFEDIATQTLSGIHTHLDRLTAINREAVALQELLHRNGGVYDSDLVAALAKVSNRLRDMRVEWERPPHKPVAQQGMGAGTVELF
;
A
#
# COMPACT_ATOMS: atom_id res chain seq x y z
N MET A 1 14.04 77.60 -52.86
CA MET A 1 12.64 77.29 -52.47
C MET A 1 11.79 78.53 -52.14
N TYR A 2 12.24 79.76 -52.48
CA TYR A 2 11.50 81.02 -52.22
C TYR A 2 10.68 81.57 -53.40
N SER A 3 10.69 80.90 -54.56
CA SER A 3 10.10 81.40 -55.80
C SER A 3 8.58 81.19 -55.92
N ARG A 4 7.99 80.24 -55.18
CA ARG A 4 6.55 79.93 -55.24
C ARG A 4 5.61 81.02 -54.67
N PRO A 5 5.93 81.71 -53.55
CA PRO A 5 5.09 82.81 -53.07
C PRO A 5 5.21 84.05 -53.97
N LEU A 6 6.42 84.37 -54.44
CA LEU A 6 6.69 85.52 -55.31
C LEU A 6 5.89 85.48 -56.63
N ILE A 7 5.80 84.31 -57.27
CA ILE A 7 5.04 84.14 -58.52
C ILE A 7 3.53 84.34 -58.29
N ARG A 8 3.00 83.89 -57.15
CA ARG A 8 1.57 84.01 -56.83
C ARG A 8 1.17 85.40 -56.32
N LEU A 9 2.12 86.16 -55.80
CA LEU A 9 1.95 87.56 -55.40
C LEU A 9 1.98 88.50 -56.62
N ALA A 10 2.57 88.07 -57.75
CA ALA A 10 2.68 88.87 -58.96
C ALA A 10 1.33 89.23 -59.61
N ALA A 11 0.36 88.29 -59.61
CA ALA A 11 -0.97 88.52 -60.19
C ALA A 11 -1.79 89.61 -59.46
N PRO A 12 -1.97 89.59 -58.13
CA PRO A 12 -2.65 90.66 -57.43
C PRO A 12 -1.88 91.99 -57.50
N LEU A 13 -0.53 91.98 -57.47
CA LEU A 13 0.29 93.18 -57.63
C LEU A 13 0.14 93.84 -59.01
N ALA A 14 0.17 93.04 -60.08
CA ALA A 14 0.00 93.54 -61.45
C ALA A 14 -1.39 94.16 -61.64
N LEU A 15 -2.45 93.53 -61.10
CA LEU A 15 -3.82 94.07 -61.15
C LEU A 15 -3.97 95.36 -60.31
N THR A 16 -3.31 95.46 -59.16
CA THR A 16 -3.30 96.70 -58.37
C THR A 16 -2.59 97.87 -59.07
N LEU A 17 -1.56 97.60 -59.89
CA LEU A 17 -0.87 98.62 -60.69
C LEU A 17 -1.65 98.99 -61.97
N LEU A 18 -2.42 98.06 -62.52
CA LEU A 18 -3.20 98.24 -63.75
C LEU A 18 -4.48 99.05 -63.54
N PHE A 19 -5.09 98.96 -62.35
CA PHE A 19 -6.30 99.73 -62.00
C PHE A 19 -6.14 101.27 -62.08
N PRO A 20 -5.11 101.93 -61.51
CA PRO A 20 -4.93 103.38 -61.63
C PRO A 20 -4.64 103.82 -63.08
N PHE A 21 -3.99 102.96 -63.89
CA PHE A 21 -3.79 103.22 -65.32
C PHE A 21 -5.12 103.24 -66.10
N ALA A 22 -6.02 102.31 -65.79
CA ALA A 22 -7.36 102.25 -66.38
C ALA A 22 -8.24 103.46 -66.00
N VAL A 23 -8.03 104.03 -64.80
CA VAL A 23 -8.71 105.27 -64.36
C VAL A 23 -8.11 106.51 -65.05
N GLY A 24 -6.79 106.59 -65.20
CA GLY A 24 -6.09 107.74 -65.80
C GLY A 24 -6.26 107.88 -67.33
N PHE A 25 -6.49 106.78 -68.05
CA PHE A 25 -6.68 106.76 -69.52
C PHE A 25 -8.16 106.76 -69.96
N ASP A 26 -9.07 107.05 -69.01
CA ASP A 26 -10.51 107.16 -69.18
C ASP A 26 -11.21 105.94 -69.82
N TRP A 27 -10.80 104.72 -69.44
CA TRP A 27 -11.37 103.48 -69.98
C TRP A 27 -12.85 103.30 -69.63
N PRO A 28 -13.64 102.56 -70.42
CA PRO A 28 -15.07 102.35 -70.16
C PRO A 28 -15.34 101.83 -68.74
N ALA A 29 -16.43 102.30 -68.11
CA ALA A 29 -16.77 101.94 -66.73
C ALA A 29 -16.88 100.43 -66.50
N SER A 30 -17.36 99.67 -67.50
CA SER A 30 -17.44 98.21 -67.45
C SER A 30 -16.07 97.54 -67.27
N VAL A 31 -15.02 98.09 -67.89
CA VAL A 31 -13.65 97.56 -67.82
C VAL A 31 -13.03 97.85 -66.45
N ARG A 32 -13.28 99.05 -65.89
CA ARG A 32 -12.77 99.42 -64.55
C ARG A 32 -13.37 98.52 -63.46
N TRP A 33 -14.68 98.26 -63.51
CA TRP A 33 -15.34 97.36 -62.58
C TRP A 33 -14.87 95.90 -62.73
N ALA A 34 -14.59 95.44 -63.95
CA ALA A 34 -14.03 94.11 -64.18
C ALA A 34 -12.60 93.97 -63.60
N ILE A 35 -11.76 94.99 -63.75
CA ILE A 35 -10.40 95.00 -63.16
C ILE A 35 -10.48 95.02 -61.63
N LEU A 36 -11.35 95.86 -61.04
CA LEU A 36 -11.53 95.90 -59.59
C LEU A 36 -12.03 94.57 -59.03
N ALA A 37 -13.02 93.95 -59.68
CA ALA A 37 -13.56 92.66 -59.26
C ALA A 37 -12.54 91.51 -59.38
N THR A 38 -11.75 91.49 -60.45
CA THR A 38 -10.68 90.48 -60.62
C THR A 38 -9.52 90.70 -59.65
N MET A 39 -9.18 91.96 -59.35
CA MET A 39 -8.18 92.32 -58.35
C MET A 39 -8.60 91.88 -56.94
N THR A 40 -9.85 92.15 -56.54
CA THR A 40 -10.36 91.74 -55.21
C THR A 40 -10.46 90.22 -55.09
N LEU A 41 -10.91 89.51 -56.14
CA LEU A 41 -10.88 88.05 -56.19
C LEU A 41 -9.44 87.50 -56.12
N SER A 42 -8.47 88.14 -56.78
CA SER A 42 -7.07 87.71 -56.73
C SER A 42 -6.44 87.91 -55.35
N TRP A 43 -6.76 89.00 -54.65
CA TRP A 43 -6.33 89.22 -53.26
C TRP A 43 -7.02 88.28 -52.28
N LEU A 44 -8.32 88.01 -52.45
CA LEU A 44 -9.05 87.01 -51.66
C LEU A 44 -8.47 85.61 -51.87
N GLY A 45 -8.17 85.23 -53.11
CA GLY A 45 -7.53 83.95 -53.45
C GLY A 45 -6.12 83.82 -52.87
N PHE A 46 -5.32 84.90 -52.90
CA PHE A 46 -4.00 84.92 -52.26
C PHE A 46 -4.09 84.84 -50.74
N ALA A 47 -4.98 85.62 -50.11
CA ALA A 47 -5.22 85.57 -48.67
C ALA A 47 -5.65 84.18 -48.24
N ALA A 48 -6.66 83.59 -48.89
CA ALA A 48 -7.11 82.23 -48.63
C ALA A 48 -5.99 81.19 -48.82
N TRP A 49 -5.14 81.34 -49.85
CA TRP A 49 -3.99 80.47 -50.05
C TRP A 49 -2.94 80.62 -48.95
N VAL A 50 -2.64 81.84 -48.50
CA VAL A 50 -1.68 82.08 -47.40
C VAL A 50 -2.21 81.45 -46.12
N THR A 51 -3.49 81.68 -45.76
CA THR A 51 -4.09 81.03 -44.58
C THR A 51 -4.09 79.51 -44.73
N TYR A 52 -4.47 78.98 -45.89
CA TYR A 52 -4.47 77.54 -46.14
C TYR A 52 -3.07 76.92 -46.14
N SER A 53 -2.05 77.67 -46.57
CA SER A 53 -0.65 77.21 -46.60
C SER A 53 0.01 77.24 -45.23
N GLN A 54 -0.34 78.19 -44.36
CA GLN A 54 0.12 78.23 -42.97
C GLN A 54 -0.49 77.10 -42.12
N PHE A 55 -1.70 76.64 -42.47
CA PHE A 55 -2.38 75.53 -41.80
C PHE A 55 -2.07 74.15 -42.38
N ARG A 56 -1.16 74.01 -43.37
CA ARG A 56 -0.71 72.67 -43.79
C ARG A 56 0.20 72.08 -42.72
N PRO A 57 -0.18 70.96 -42.09
CA PRO A 57 0.75 70.21 -41.24
C PRO A 57 1.98 69.87 -42.06
N ASN A 58 3.17 70.09 -41.51
CA ASN A 58 4.40 69.70 -42.18
C ASN A 58 4.32 68.18 -42.45
N PRO A 59 4.41 67.70 -43.71
CA PRO A 59 4.27 66.28 -44.03
C PRO A 59 5.24 65.39 -43.23
N ASP A 60 6.41 65.93 -42.86
CA ASP A 60 7.40 65.25 -42.04
C ASP A 60 6.93 65.09 -40.57
N GLN A 61 6.25 66.09 -40.01
CA GLN A 61 5.64 65.99 -38.68
C GLN A 61 4.52 64.94 -38.64
N ALA A 62 3.67 64.91 -39.66
CA ALA A 62 2.59 63.93 -39.76
C ALA A 62 3.10 62.50 -39.96
N ARG A 63 4.29 62.33 -40.54
CA ARG A 63 4.97 61.03 -40.67
C ARG A 63 5.57 60.59 -39.33
N ILE A 64 6.27 61.49 -38.62
CA ILE A 64 6.88 61.17 -37.33
C ILE A 64 5.83 60.80 -36.29
N LEU A 65 4.71 61.52 -36.22
CA LEU A 65 3.60 61.19 -35.31
C LEU A 65 2.99 59.80 -35.60
N ARG A 66 2.91 59.39 -36.87
CA ARG A 66 2.46 58.05 -37.25
C ARG A 66 3.47 56.98 -36.88
N GLU A 67 4.76 57.21 -37.15
CA GLU A 67 5.82 56.27 -36.76
C GLU A 67 5.90 56.11 -35.23
N GLN A 68 5.73 57.20 -34.48
CA GLN A 68 5.65 57.18 -33.02
C GLN A 68 4.45 56.35 -32.53
N ASP A 69 3.24 56.63 -33.03
CA ASP A 69 2.04 55.90 -32.63
C ASP A 69 2.13 54.41 -32.97
N GLN A 70 2.72 54.09 -34.12
CA GLN A 70 2.98 52.71 -34.53
C GLN A 70 3.94 52.01 -33.55
N LEU A 71 5.06 52.64 -33.17
CA LEU A 71 6.03 52.07 -32.23
C LEU A 71 5.43 51.90 -30.83
N LEU A 72 4.64 52.87 -30.37
CA LEU A 72 3.97 52.77 -29.07
C LEU A 72 2.93 51.64 -29.06
N ASN A 73 2.15 51.51 -30.13
CA ASN A 73 1.20 50.40 -30.27
C ASN A 73 1.90 49.03 -30.36
N GLU A 74 3.04 48.98 -31.03
CA GLU A 74 3.88 47.78 -31.15
C GLU A 74 4.46 47.38 -29.79
N LEU A 75 5.09 48.32 -29.07
CA LEU A 75 5.57 48.12 -27.69
C LEU A 75 4.44 47.68 -26.77
N ARG A 76 3.27 48.33 -26.84
CA ARG A 76 2.10 47.96 -26.03
C ARG A 76 1.63 46.55 -26.31
N THR A 77 1.58 46.15 -27.59
CA THR A 77 1.18 44.81 -27.99
C THR A 77 2.19 43.77 -27.49
N PHE A 78 3.48 44.06 -27.60
CA PHE A 78 4.54 43.19 -27.06
C PHE A 78 4.45 43.02 -25.55
N VAL A 79 4.32 44.12 -24.81
CA VAL A 79 4.14 44.08 -23.35
C VAL A 79 2.90 43.26 -23.00
N SER A 80 1.78 43.46 -23.69
CA SER A 80 0.56 42.68 -23.46
C SER A 80 0.80 41.19 -23.67
N ASN A 81 1.41 40.81 -24.80
CA ASN A 81 1.66 39.41 -25.12
C ASN A 81 2.59 38.72 -24.12
N GLU A 82 3.66 39.40 -23.68
CA GLU A 82 4.60 38.85 -22.71
C GLU A 82 4.00 38.78 -21.29
N VAL A 83 3.17 39.76 -20.91
CA VAL A 83 2.39 39.72 -19.66
C VAL A 83 1.36 38.58 -19.69
N ASP A 84 0.64 38.41 -20.79
CA ASP A 84 -0.35 37.34 -20.95
C ASP A 84 0.33 35.96 -20.98
N GLY A 85 1.49 35.84 -21.63
CA GLY A 85 2.32 34.62 -21.62
C GLY A 85 2.80 34.27 -20.21
N SER A 86 3.38 35.25 -19.49
CA SER A 86 3.79 35.08 -18.09
C SER A 86 2.62 34.67 -17.20
N ARG A 87 1.44 35.32 -17.35
CA ARG A 87 0.23 34.98 -16.61
C ARG A 87 -0.23 33.55 -16.89
N SER A 88 -0.22 33.13 -18.16
CA SER A 88 -0.57 31.76 -18.55
C SER A 88 0.38 30.73 -17.93
N GLU A 89 1.67 31.00 -17.92
CA GLU A 89 2.67 30.11 -17.29
C GLU A 89 2.51 30.06 -15.76
N VAL A 90 2.19 31.18 -15.11
CA VAL A 90 1.90 31.22 -13.67
C VAL A 90 0.66 30.37 -13.35
N GLU A 91 -0.42 30.51 -14.12
CA GLU A 91 -1.63 29.70 -13.90
C GLU A 91 -1.35 28.21 -14.13
N ARG A 92 -0.54 27.87 -15.14
CA ARG A 92 -0.10 26.49 -15.39
C ARG A 92 0.70 25.92 -14.21
N ALA A 93 1.66 26.68 -13.68
CA ALA A 93 2.44 26.30 -12.51
C ALA A 93 1.55 26.10 -11.27
N ARG A 94 0.61 27.03 -11.04
CA ARG A 94 -0.34 26.94 -9.93
C ARG A 94 -1.21 25.69 -10.00
N GLU A 95 -1.74 25.36 -11.17
CA GLU A 95 -2.58 24.17 -11.33
C GLU A 95 -1.77 22.87 -11.15
N LEU A 96 -0.54 22.80 -11.67
CA LEU A 96 0.37 21.67 -11.45
C LEU A 96 0.65 21.45 -9.96
N ILE A 97 0.99 22.53 -9.23
CA ILE A 97 1.23 22.47 -7.78
C ILE A 97 -0.03 22.01 -7.06
N ARG A 98 -1.21 22.55 -7.42
CA ARG A 98 -2.48 22.19 -6.79
C ARG A 98 -2.80 20.70 -6.97
N GLN A 99 -2.61 20.16 -8.18
CA GLN A 99 -2.82 18.74 -8.48
C GLN A 99 -1.84 17.86 -7.72
N ALA A 100 -0.55 18.24 -7.69
CA ALA A 100 0.48 17.49 -6.97
C ALA A 100 0.22 17.44 -5.46
N VAL A 101 -0.08 18.59 -4.84
CA VAL A 101 -0.41 18.66 -3.41
C VAL A 101 -1.65 17.84 -3.09
N SER A 102 -2.69 17.90 -3.93
CA SER A 102 -3.89 17.08 -3.75
C SER A 102 -3.59 15.58 -3.88
N GLY A 103 -2.79 15.18 -4.87
CA GLY A 103 -2.38 13.79 -5.08
C GLY A 103 -1.52 13.24 -3.94
N LEU A 104 -0.58 14.05 -3.44
CA LEU A 104 0.22 13.74 -2.27
C LEU A 104 -0.66 13.56 -1.03
N GLY A 105 -1.58 14.51 -0.76
CA GLY A 105 -2.49 14.43 0.37
C GLY A 105 -3.33 13.15 0.37
N GLY A 106 -3.92 12.81 -0.79
CA GLY A 106 -4.69 11.58 -0.96
C GLY A 106 -3.84 10.31 -0.76
N SER A 107 -2.62 10.29 -1.31
CA SER A 107 -1.70 9.16 -1.16
C SER A 107 -1.26 8.96 0.29
N PHE A 108 -0.94 10.04 1.02
CA PHE A 108 -0.58 9.98 2.43
C PHE A 108 -1.75 9.53 3.32
N GLU A 109 -2.96 10.01 3.04
CA GLU A 109 -4.15 9.59 3.78
C GLU A 109 -4.45 8.10 3.56
N ALA A 110 -4.37 7.63 2.30
CA ALA A 110 -4.53 6.22 1.95
C ALA A 110 -3.48 5.34 2.65
N MET A 111 -2.22 5.77 2.63
CA MET A 111 -1.11 5.09 3.29
C MET A 111 -1.32 5.02 4.81
N ASN A 112 -1.67 6.12 5.46
CA ASN A 112 -1.91 6.17 6.90
C ASN A 112 -3.08 5.26 7.31
N ARG A 113 -4.18 5.28 6.55
CA ARG A 113 -5.33 4.39 6.78
C ARG A 113 -4.93 2.92 6.64
N LYS A 114 -4.17 2.56 5.61
CA LYS A 114 -3.69 1.19 5.39
C LYS A 114 -2.66 0.74 6.42
N SER A 115 -1.77 1.63 6.84
CA SER A 115 -0.80 1.37 7.92
C SER A 115 -1.50 1.11 9.26
N ARG A 116 -2.55 1.87 9.60
CA ARG A 116 -3.39 1.58 10.77
C ARG A 116 -4.10 0.23 10.67
N GLN A 117 -4.67 -0.10 9.51
CA GLN A 117 -5.30 -1.40 9.27
C GLN A 117 -4.27 -2.54 9.43
N GLN A 118 -3.08 -2.38 8.85
CA GLN A 118 -1.97 -3.33 8.98
C GLN A 118 -1.54 -3.50 10.44
N SER A 119 -1.41 -2.42 11.20
CA SER A 119 -1.08 -2.47 12.63
C SER A 119 -2.14 -3.20 13.45
N GLN A 120 -3.42 -3.04 13.12
CA GLN A 120 -4.51 -3.78 13.78
C GLN A 120 -4.52 -5.26 13.41
N ALA A 121 -4.22 -5.62 12.16
CA ALA A 121 -4.04 -7.01 11.75
C ALA A 121 -2.85 -7.66 12.46
N LEU A 122 -1.73 -6.93 12.55
CA LEU A 122 -0.54 -7.37 13.28
C LEU A 122 -0.82 -7.54 14.78
N ALA A 123 -1.55 -6.61 15.41
CA ALA A 123 -1.95 -6.74 16.82
C ALA A 123 -2.82 -7.99 17.05
N ARG A 124 -3.78 -8.28 16.16
CA ARG A 124 -4.61 -9.51 16.24
C ARG A 124 -3.77 -10.79 16.11
N ILE A 125 -2.72 -10.76 15.30
CA ILE A 125 -1.77 -11.87 15.16
C ILE A 125 -0.92 -12.01 16.43
N VAL A 126 -0.38 -10.90 16.94
CA VAL A 126 0.47 -10.90 18.14
C VAL A 126 -0.31 -11.27 19.39
N ASP A 127 -1.53 -10.79 19.60
CA ASP A 127 -2.36 -11.18 20.76
C ASP A 127 -2.67 -12.68 20.73
N ARG A 128 -2.93 -13.26 19.55
CA ARG A 128 -3.21 -14.69 19.41
C ARG A 128 -1.95 -15.57 19.48
N ALA A 129 -0.80 -15.02 19.12
CA ALA A 129 0.50 -15.72 19.18
C ALA A 129 1.24 -15.49 20.52
N GLY A 130 0.91 -14.41 21.23
CA GLY A 130 1.59 -13.89 22.41
C GLY A 130 1.16 -14.55 23.72
N ASP A 131 0.02 -15.24 23.73
CA ASP A 131 -0.41 -16.05 24.87
C ASP A 131 0.41 -17.35 25.01
N ASP A 132 1.21 -17.74 23.99
CA ASP A 132 1.98 -19.00 24.01
C ASP A 132 3.41 -18.89 23.45
N GLY A 133 3.94 -17.67 23.27
CA GLY A 133 5.37 -17.44 23.01
C GLY A 133 5.89 -17.93 21.65
N SER A 134 6.10 -17.00 20.72
CA SER A 134 7.17 -17.03 19.70
C SER A 134 7.10 -18.05 18.54
N ALA A 135 6.15 -18.98 18.42
CA ALA A 135 6.36 -20.16 17.56
C ALA A 135 5.20 -20.60 16.65
N GLY A 136 4.39 -19.72 16.06
CA GLY A 136 3.22 -20.13 15.25
C GLY A 136 3.44 -21.22 14.19
N VAL A 137 4.63 -21.29 13.57
CA VAL A 137 4.99 -22.37 12.60
C VAL A 137 5.51 -23.64 13.29
N ASP A 138 6.22 -23.51 14.42
CA ASP A 138 6.74 -24.67 15.16
C ASP A 138 5.67 -25.30 16.06
N VAL A 139 4.68 -24.54 16.54
CA VAL A 139 3.55 -25.05 17.33
C VAL A 139 2.68 -25.99 16.49
N ALA A 140 2.43 -25.68 15.22
CA ALA A 140 1.68 -26.58 14.34
C ALA A 140 2.40 -27.91 14.13
N ARG A 141 3.70 -27.86 13.82
CA ARG A 141 4.53 -29.06 13.66
C ARG A 141 4.65 -29.84 14.96
N PHE A 142 4.86 -29.15 16.08
CA PHE A 142 4.91 -29.73 17.41
C PHE A 142 3.59 -30.42 17.79
N ALA A 143 2.45 -29.76 17.57
CA ALA A 143 1.13 -30.32 17.84
C ALA A 143 0.85 -31.56 16.98
N GLN A 144 1.27 -31.56 15.72
CA GLN A 144 1.12 -32.71 14.84
C GLN A 144 2.01 -33.89 15.26
N HIS A 145 3.26 -33.63 15.67
CA HIS A 145 4.12 -34.65 16.28
C HIS A 145 3.57 -35.16 17.62
N ALA A 146 3.06 -34.27 18.47
CA ALA A 146 2.47 -34.61 19.76
C ALA A 146 1.22 -35.48 19.58
N SER A 147 0.35 -35.13 18.63
CA SER A 147 -0.82 -35.92 18.25
C SER A 147 -0.43 -37.30 17.74
N SER A 148 0.54 -37.40 16.81
CA SER A 148 1.00 -38.69 16.31
C SER A 148 1.56 -39.58 17.44
N ARG A 149 2.33 -39.00 18.37
CA ARG A 149 2.80 -39.73 19.56
C ARG A 149 1.65 -40.13 20.49
N MET A 150 0.61 -39.31 20.60
CA MET A 150 -0.57 -39.64 21.40
C MET A 150 -1.35 -40.79 20.77
N GLU A 151 -1.54 -40.80 19.45
CA GLU A 151 -2.18 -41.91 18.73
C GLU A 151 -1.44 -43.23 18.98
N GLN A 152 -0.10 -43.20 18.90
CA GLN A 152 0.74 -44.36 19.23
C GLN A 152 0.57 -44.81 20.69
N LEU A 153 0.49 -43.88 21.64
CA LEU A 153 0.26 -44.19 23.04
C LEU A 153 -1.13 -44.82 23.27
N VAL A 154 -2.15 -44.30 22.58
CA VAL A 154 -3.52 -44.80 22.63
C VAL A 154 -3.61 -46.21 22.07
N GLU A 155 -2.97 -46.47 20.94
CA GLU A 155 -2.91 -47.80 20.32
C GLU A 155 -2.20 -48.80 21.26
N ALA A 156 -1.08 -48.39 21.87
CA ALA A 156 -0.39 -49.21 22.86
C ALA A 156 -1.26 -49.51 24.08
N LEU A 157 -2.04 -48.54 24.57
CA LEU A 157 -2.97 -48.73 25.69
C LEU A 157 -4.14 -49.66 25.33
N GLU A 158 -4.66 -49.57 24.10
CA GLU A 158 -5.69 -50.50 23.61
C GLU A 158 -5.15 -51.93 23.53
N GLN A 159 -3.92 -52.11 23.04
CA GLN A 159 -3.24 -53.41 23.03
C GLN A 159 -3.06 -53.98 24.44
N VAL A 160 -2.60 -53.16 25.39
CA VAL A 160 -2.45 -53.56 26.81
C VAL A 160 -3.80 -53.93 27.44
N SER A 161 -4.87 -53.20 27.09
CA SER A 161 -6.22 -53.52 27.56
C SER A 161 -6.70 -54.87 27.00
N GLY A 162 -6.49 -55.13 25.70
CA GLY A 162 -6.78 -56.43 25.10
C GLY A 162 -5.99 -57.59 25.73
N GLN A 163 -4.70 -57.38 26.01
CA GLN A 163 -3.88 -58.36 26.73
C GLN A 163 -4.38 -58.59 28.16
N SER A 164 -4.88 -57.54 28.82
CA SER A 164 -5.49 -57.64 30.16
C SER A 164 -6.76 -58.49 30.13
N THR A 165 -7.60 -58.34 29.10
CA THR A 165 -8.77 -59.23 28.89
C THR A 165 -8.35 -60.68 28.72
N ASN A 166 -7.33 -60.95 27.90
CA ASN A 166 -6.82 -62.32 27.74
C ASN A 166 -6.24 -62.88 29.05
N THR A 167 -5.62 -62.03 29.87
CA THR A 167 -5.10 -62.40 31.19
C THR A 167 -6.22 -62.77 32.16
N VAL A 168 -7.35 -62.06 32.11
CA VAL A 168 -8.57 -62.41 32.88
C VAL A 168 -9.09 -63.79 32.47
N HIS A 169 -9.08 -64.13 31.18
CA HIS A 169 -9.47 -65.48 30.74
C HIS A 169 -8.59 -66.58 31.33
N HIS A 170 -7.26 -66.41 31.29
CA HIS A 170 -6.34 -67.37 31.92
C HIS A 170 -6.52 -67.47 33.44
N ILE A 171 -6.85 -66.37 34.11
CA ILE A 171 -7.18 -66.38 35.54
C ILE A 171 -8.46 -67.17 35.81
N ASP A 172 -9.50 -67.00 34.99
CA ASP A 172 -10.75 -67.74 35.12
C ASP A 172 -10.51 -69.25 34.89
N GLU A 173 -9.64 -69.64 33.94
CA GLU A 173 -9.19 -71.02 33.75
C GLU A 173 -8.46 -71.55 35.00
N MET A 174 -7.52 -70.79 35.56
CA MET A 174 -6.82 -71.18 36.79
C MET A 174 -7.77 -71.39 37.97
N ALA A 175 -8.82 -70.56 38.08
CA ALA A 175 -9.85 -70.71 39.11
C ALA A 175 -10.62 -72.02 38.94
N GLN A 176 -10.97 -72.41 37.70
CA GLN A 176 -11.60 -73.69 37.40
C GLN A 176 -10.69 -74.88 37.75
N HIS A 177 -9.38 -74.78 37.46
CA HIS A 177 -8.42 -75.82 37.83
C HIS A 177 -8.35 -76.02 39.36
N LEU A 178 -8.42 -74.93 40.13
CA LEU A 178 -8.47 -75.03 41.60
C LEU A 178 -9.78 -75.65 42.11
N ASP A 179 -10.91 -75.38 41.45
CA ASP A 179 -12.17 -76.06 41.76
C ASP A 179 -12.07 -77.58 41.52
N GLY A 180 -11.41 -77.99 40.43
CA GLY A 180 -11.07 -79.38 40.19
C GLY A 180 -10.17 -79.99 41.27
N ILE A 181 -9.17 -79.24 41.76
CA ILE A 181 -8.32 -79.67 42.88
C ILE A 181 -9.15 -79.87 44.15
N PHE A 182 -10.08 -78.96 44.47
CA PHE A 182 -10.94 -79.13 45.66
C PHE A 182 -11.79 -80.40 45.61
N ALA A 183 -12.30 -80.78 44.43
CA ALA A 183 -13.01 -82.04 44.25
C ALA A 183 -12.11 -83.26 44.51
N LEU A 184 -10.89 -83.27 43.94
CA LEU A 184 -9.92 -84.34 44.18
C LEU A 184 -9.51 -84.45 45.65
N LEU A 185 -9.35 -83.33 46.35
CA LEU A 185 -9.03 -83.34 47.79
C LEU A 185 -10.20 -83.90 48.62
N GLU A 186 -11.45 -83.65 48.21
CA GLU A 186 -12.62 -84.26 48.87
C GLU A 186 -12.64 -85.79 48.67
N ASP A 187 -12.34 -86.26 47.46
CA ASP A 187 -12.23 -87.70 47.16
C ASP A 187 -11.11 -88.35 47.99
N VAL A 188 -9.93 -87.71 48.08
CA VAL A 188 -8.81 -88.19 48.91
C VAL A 188 -9.19 -88.26 50.38
N LYS A 189 -9.97 -87.28 50.89
CA LYS A 189 -10.48 -87.31 52.26
C LYS A 189 -11.40 -88.51 52.47
N SER A 190 -12.33 -88.74 51.54
CA SER A 190 -13.24 -89.88 51.59
C SER A 190 -12.48 -91.22 51.60
N ILE A 191 -11.45 -91.36 50.76
CA ILE A 191 -10.59 -92.55 50.71
C ILE A 191 -9.84 -92.74 52.04
N ALA A 192 -9.26 -91.68 52.60
CA ALA A 192 -8.55 -91.74 53.87
C ALA A 192 -9.48 -92.13 55.04
N ASP A 193 -10.70 -91.57 55.10
CA ASP A 193 -11.70 -91.88 56.11
C ASP A 193 -12.20 -93.33 55.99
N GLN A 194 -12.41 -93.83 54.76
CA GLN A 194 -12.74 -95.23 54.49
C GLN A 194 -11.61 -96.18 54.90
N THR A 195 -10.36 -95.82 54.58
CA THR A 195 -9.17 -96.62 54.93
C THR A 195 -8.99 -96.67 56.45
N ASN A 196 -9.23 -95.55 57.13
CA ASN A 196 -9.21 -95.47 58.58
C ASN A 196 -10.28 -96.37 59.23
N LEU A 197 -11.50 -96.38 58.70
CA LEU A 197 -12.58 -97.28 59.15
C LEU A 197 -12.25 -98.76 58.90
N LEU A 198 -11.68 -99.10 57.74
CA LEU A 198 -11.22 -100.45 57.44
C LEU A 198 -10.11 -100.91 58.39
N ALA A 199 -9.14 -100.04 58.65
CA ALA A 199 -8.05 -100.29 59.60
C ALA A 199 -8.58 -100.49 61.03
N LEU A 200 -9.55 -99.67 61.46
CA LEU A 200 -10.21 -99.82 62.76
C LEU A 200 -10.91 -101.17 62.88
N ASN A 201 -11.68 -101.58 61.86
CA ASN A 201 -12.34 -102.88 61.84
C ASN A 201 -11.33 -104.03 61.88
N ALA A 202 -10.21 -103.91 61.16
CA ALA A 202 -9.13 -104.89 61.18
C ALA A 202 -8.44 -104.98 62.55
N ALA A 203 -8.21 -103.84 63.23
CA ALA A 203 -7.64 -103.80 64.58
C ALA A 203 -8.58 -104.47 65.60
N ILE A 204 -9.90 -104.24 65.49
CA ILE A 204 -10.91 -104.90 66.33
C ILE A 204 -10.88 -106.42 66.12
N GLU A 205 -10.85 -106.90 64.88
CA GLU A 205 -10.86 -108.34 64.59
C GLU A 205 -9.52 -109.00 64.98
N ALA A 206 -8.40 -108.30 64.83
CA ALA A 206 -7.10 -108.74 65.29
C ALA A 206 -7.05 -108.88 66.83
N ALA A 207 -7.65 -107.95 67.57
CA ALA A 207 -7.81 -108.05 69.01
C ALA A 207 -8.70 -109.24 69.42
N ARG A 208 -9.74 -109.53 68.61
CA ARG A 208 -10.67 -110.66 68.82
C ARG A 208 -10.01 -112.02 68.61
N ALA A 209 -9.02 -112.11 67.71
CA ALA A 209 -8.23 -113.32 67.45
C ALA A 209 -7.14 -113.60 68.52
N GLY A 210 -6.93 -112.70 69.50
CA GLY A 210 -5.97 -112.88 70.59
C GLY A 210 -4.52 -112.98 70.12
N GLU A 211 -3.76 -113.96 70.63
CA GLU A 211 -2.33 -114.14 70.30
C GLU A 211 -2.09 -114.39 68.80
N ALA A 212 -3.01 -115.04 68.09
CA ALA A 212 -2.89 -115.28 66.65
C ALA A 212 -3.04 -113.99 65.79
N GLY A 213 -3.66 -112.95 66.35
CA GLY A 213 -3.91 -111.67 65.67
C GLY A 213 -2.84 -110.60 65.87
N ARG A 214 -1.82 -110.82 66.73
CA ARG A 214 -0.83 -109.79 67.09
C ARG A 214 -0.14 -109.12 65.91
N GLY A 215 0.25 -109.89 64.89
CA GLY A 215 0.88 -109.35 63.69
C GLY A 215 -0.06 -108.47 62.86
N PHE A 216 -1.33 -108.87 62.76
CA PHE A 216 -2.37 -108.09 62.06
C PHE A 216 -2.74 -106.81 62.81
N ALA A 217 -2.73 -106.83 64.15
CA ALA A 217 -3.00 -105.65 64.96
C ALA A 217 -1.97 -104.53 64.69
N VAL A 218 -0.68 -104.88 64.62
CA VAL A 218 0.39 -103.91 64.31
C VAL A 218 0.21 -103.30 62.91
N VAL A 219 -0.12 -104.11 61.92
CA VAL A 219 -0.38 -103.62 60.55
C VAL A 219 -1.62 -102.73 60.52
N ALA A 220 -2.69 -103.11 61.21
CA ALA A 220 -3.91 -102.31 61.28
C ALA A 220 -3.67 -100.93 61.93
N ASP A 221 -2.91 -100.87 63.03
CA ASP A 221 -2.54 -99.61 63.68
C ASP A 221 -1.66 -98.72 62.77
N GLU A 222 -0.72 -99.31 62.01
CA GLU A 222 0.10 -98.56 61.05
C GLU A 222 -0.73 -97.99 59.89
N VAL A 223 -1.68 -98.78 59.34
CA VAL A 223 -2.61 -98.30 58.31
C VAL A 223 -3.52 -97.20 58.85
N ARG A 224 -3.96 -97.31 60.11
CA ARG A 224 -4.76 -96.28 60.79
C ARG A 224 -3.97 -94.97 60.91
N ASN A 225 -2.73 -95.04 61.39
CA ASN A 225 -1.83 -93.89 61.49
C ASN A 225 -1.57 -93.26 60.12
N LEU A 226 -1.30 -94.06 59.09
CA LEU A 226 -1.09 -93.58 57.72
C LEU A 226 -2.33 -92.86 57.17
N SER A 227 -3.53 -93.35 57.50
CA SER A 227 -4.80 -92.72 57.11
C SER A 227 -4.99 -91.37 57.81
N GLU A 228 -4.77 -91.29 59.13
CA GLU A 228 -4.82 -90.03 59.89
C GLU A 228 -3.80 -89.00 59.40
N ARG A 229 -2.57 -89.44 59.09
CA ARG A 229 -1.53 -88.58 58.49
C ARG A 229 -1.92 -88.11 57.09
N SER A 230 -2.56 -88.97 56.29
CA SER A 230 -3.05 -88.61 54.95
C SER A 230 -4.16 -87.55 55.03
N THR A 231 -5.11 -87.69 55.97
CA THR A 231 -6.14 -86.67 56.22
C THR A 231 -5.52 -85.34 56.62
N THR A 232 -4.55 -85.35 57.52
CA THR A 232 -3.85 -84.13 57.97
C THR A 232 -3.11 -83.45 56.82
N PHE A 233 -2.39 -84.22 55.99
CA PHE A 233 -1.68 -83.70 54.82
C PHE A 233 -2.65 -83.14 53.76
N ASN A 234 -3.77 -83.83 53.54
CA ASN A 234 -4.84 -83.39 52.64
C ASN A 234 -5.45 -82.04 53.09
N GLU A 235 -5.66 -81.84 54.40
CA GLU A 235 -6.11 -80.55 54.95
C GLU A 235 -5.09 -79.42 54.76
N GLN A 236 -3.80 -79.71 54.87
CA GLN A 236 -2.75 -78.74 54.59
C GLN A 236 -2.74 -78.31 53.11
N ILE A 237 -2.87 -79.26 52.18
CA ILE A 237 -3.01 -78.96 50.75
C ILE A 237 -4.27 -78.13 50.50
N ARG A 238 -5.40 -78.48 51.14
CA ARG A 238 -6.66 -77.74 51.01
C ARG A 238 -6.51 -76.28 51.46
N LYS A 239 -5.82 -76.01 52.57
CA LYS A 239 -5.52 -74.65 53.03
C LYS A 239 -4.68 -73.87 52.01
N LEU A 240 -3.65 -74.50 51.45
CA LEU A 240 -2.79 -73.87 50.44
C LEU A 240 -3.58 -73.55 49.15
N ALA A 241 -4.35 -74.51 48.65
CA ALA A 241 -5.22 -74.32 47.49
C ALA A 241 -6.24 -73.19 47.70
N HIS A 242 -6.79 -73.06 48.91
CA HIS A 242 -7.69 -71.96 49.27
C HIS A 242 -6.99 -70.59 49.23
N SER A 243 -5.79 -70.51 49.81
CA SER A 243 -4.97 -69.29 49.73
C SER A 243 -4.61 -68.91 48.28
N SER A 244 -4.32 -69.91 47.43
CA SER A 244 -4.10 -69.70 46.00
C SER A 244 -5.35 -69.17 45.30
N LYS A 245 -6.54 -69.72 45.61
CA LYS A 245 -7.82 -69.25 45.04
C LYS A 245 -8.11 -67.79 45.42
N GLU A 246 -7.90 -67.43 46.69
CA GLU A 246 -8.06 -66.05 47.14
C GLU A 246 -7.07 -65.10 46.45
N SER A 247 -5.82 -65.52 46.28
CA SER A 247 -4.80 -64.75 45.57
C SER A 247 -5.17 -64.53 44.11
N ILE A 248 -5.66 -65.55 43.42
CA ILE A 248 -6.14 -65.47 42.03
C ILE A 248 -7.32 -64.51 41.92
N ALA A 249 -8.27 -64.54 42.86
CA ALA A 249 -9.39 -63.61 42.88
C ALA A 249 -8.94 -62.14 43.01
N LYS A 250 -7.94 -61.87 43.87
CA LYS A 250 -7.34 -60.53 44.00
C LYS A 250 -6.63 -60.08 42.72
N VAL A 251 -5.91 -60.98 42.05
CA VAL A 251 -5.26 -60.67 40.76
C VAL A 251 -6.31 -60.37 39.69
N ARG A 252 -7.39 -61.15 39.61
CA ARG A 252 -8.51 -60.92 38.69
C ARG A 252 -9.10 -59.52 38.84
N GLU A 253 -9.40 -59.13 40.07
CA GLU A 253 -9.95 -57.80 40.38
C GLU A 253 -8.98 -56.70 39.96
N THR A 254 -7.70 -56.84 40.29
CA THR A 254 -6.66 -55.85 39.98
C THR A 254 -6.51 -55.66 38.46
N VAL A 255 -6.44 -56.76 37.70
CA VAL A 255 -6.32 -56.71 36.23
C VAL A 255 -7.58 -56.11 35.59
N SER A 256 -8.77 -56.46 36.08
CA SER A 256 -10.03 -55.90 35.57
C SER A 256 -10.14 -54.39 35.80
N GLN A 257 -9.75 -53.91 36.99
CA GLN A 257 -9.72 -52.48 37.30
C GLN A 257 -8.68 -51.73 36.46
N LEU A 258 -7.51 -52.34 36.24
CA LEU A 258 -6.44 -51.76 35.43
C LEU A 258 -6.86 -51.59 33.97
N ALA A 259 -7.48 -52.63 33.37
CA ALA A 259 -7.97 -52.61 32.00
C ALA A 259 -8.99 -51.48 31.78
N SER A 260 -9.92 -51.32 32.72
CA SER A 260 -10.96 -50.28 32.67
C SER A 260 -10.36 -48.87 32.76
N ARG A 261 -9.48 -48.64 33.74
CA ARG A 261 -8.81 -47.33 33.93
C ARG A 261 -7.94 -46.93 32.73
N HIS A 262 -7.24 -47.88 32.11
CA HIS A 262 -6.45 -47.60 30.91
C HIS A 262 -7.32 -47.20 29.73
N MET A 263 -8.49 -47.83 29.57
CA MET A 263 -9.43 -47.49 28.51
C MET A 263 -10.00 -46.08 28.67
N ASP A 264 -10.39 -45.71 29.89
CA ASP A 264 -10.94 -44.38 30.18
C ASP A 264 -9.88 -43.28 29.95
N ARG A 265 -8.66 -43.48 30.45
CA ARG A 265 -7.54 -42.54 30.21
C ARG A 265 -7.17 -42.43 28.73
N SER A 266 -7.22 -43.54 27.99
CA SER A 266 -6.98 -43.54 26.54
C SER A 266 -8.02 -42.73 25.79
N ARG A 267 -9.30 -42.82 26.18
CA ARG A 267 -10.38 -42.00 25.59
C ARG A 267 -10.23 -40.51 25.92
N GLU A 268 -9.91 -40.19 27.17
CA GLU A 268 -9.69 -38.81 27.61
C GLU A 268 -8.50 -38.18 26.86
N ALA A 269 -7.35 -38.86 26.81
CA ALA A 269 -6.16 -38.38 26.12
C ALA A 269 -6.39 -38.18 24.60
N ARG A 270 -7.19 -39.05 23.96
CA ARG A 270 -7.64 -38.84 22.57
C ARG A 270 -8.46 -37.57 22.42
N HIS A 271 -9.42 -37.35 23.32
CA HIS A 271 -10.32 -36.21 23.23
C HIS A 271 -9.57 -34.89 23.42
N GLU A 272 -8.69 -34.82 24.41
CA GLU A 272 -7.84 -33.65 24.66
C GLU A 272 -6.90 -33.36 23.47
N SER A 273 -6.29 -34.39 22.90
CA SER A 273 -5.38 -34.24 21.76
C SER A 273 -6.11 -33.76 20.50
N ALA A 274 -7.33 -34.28 20.25
CA ALA A 274 -8.17 -33.82 19.16
C ALA A 274 -8.57 -32.35 19.34
N ALA A 275 -8.95 -31.95 20.56
CA ALA A 275 -9.28 -30.55 20.87
C ALA A 275 -8.07 -29.62 20.69
N MET A 276 -6.88 -30.05 21.12
CA MET A 276 -5.65 -29.29 20.94
C MET A 276 -5.30 -29.12 19.46
N LEU A 277 -5.44 -30.16 18.64
CA LEU A 277 -5.22 -30.07 17.19
C LEU A 277 -6.19 -29.09 16.52
N GLU A 278 -7.46 -29.10 16.91
CA GLU A 278 -8.46 -28.18 16.37
C GLU A 278 -8.10 -26.72 16.70
N ASN A 279 -7.71 -26.45 17.95
CA ASN A 279 -7.26 -25.11 18.37
C ASN A 279 -6.04 -24.65 17.56
N VAL A 280 -5.06 -25.53 17.37
CA VAL A 280 -3.86 -25.22 16.58
C VAL A 280 -4.19 -24.97 15.11
N ALA A 281 -5.09 -25.76 14.52
CA ALA A 281 -5.57 -25.54 13.16
C ALA A 281 -6.26 -24.17 13.01
N GLN A 282 -7.09 -23.79 13.98
CA GLN A 282 -7.77 -22.49 14.01
C GLN A 282 -6.78 -21.32 14.15
N ILE A 283 -5.78 -21.45 15.01
CA ILE A 283 -4.70 -20.45 15.17
C ILE A 283 -3.95 -20.28 13.84
N ASN A 284 -3.57 -21.39 13.21
CA ASN A 284 -2.80 -21.35 11.96
C ASN A 284 -3.61 -20.75 10.80
N ALA A 285 -4.90 -21.09 10.70
CA ALA A 285 -5.80 -20.47 9.72
C ALA A 285 -5.91 -18.95 9.92
N SER A 286 -6.13 -18.51 11.16
CA SER A 286 -6.18 -17.09 11.50
C SER A 286 -4.84 -16.37 11.23
N LEU A 287 -3.71 -17.03 11.46
CA LEU A 287 -2.39 -16.48 11.17
C LEU A 287 -2.20 -16.31 9.66
N GLY A 288 -2.60 -17.31 8.87
CA GLY A 288 -2.59 -17.24 7.41
C GLY A 288 -3.43 -16.08 6.86
N ASP A 289 -4.65 -15.91 7.38
CA ASP A 289 -5.53 -14.81 6.99
C ASP A 289 -4.95 -13.44 7.38
N GLY A 290 -4.43 -13.32 8.60
CA GLY A 290 -3.77 -12.09 9.06
C GLY A 290 -2.55 -11.72 8.22
N MET A 291 -1.72 -12.70 7.84
CA MET A 291 -0.56 -12.49 6.97
C MET A 291 -0.98 -12.07 5.55
N ARG A 292 -2.08 -12.61 5.04
CA ARG A 292 -2.65 -12.21 3.75
C ARG A 292 -3.14 -10.76 3.78
N GLU A 293 -3.87 -10.37 4.83
CA GLU A 293 -4.35 -9.00 5.03
C GLU A 293 -3.18 -8.00 5.15
N ILE A 294 -2.12 -8.34 5.89
CA ILE A 294 -0.90 -7.54 6.00
C ILE A 294 -0.23 -7.39 4.63
N SER A 295 -0.10 -8.47 3.86
CA SER A 295 0.53 -8.46 2.53
C SER A 295 -0.25 -7.60 1.53
N GLU A 296 -1.58 -7.63 1.58
CA GLU A 296 -2.44 -6.76 0.76
C GLU A 296 -2.32 -5.29 1.16
N CYS A 297 -2.27 -4.99 2.47
CA CYS A 297 -2.02 -3.63 2.95
C CYS A 297 -0.66 -3.11 2.50
N ALA A 298 0.39 -3.93 2.58
CA ALA A 298 1.74 -3.59 2.13
C ALA A 298 1.76 -3.23 0.63
N ARG A 299 1.18 -4.08 -0.24
CA ARG A 299 1.08 -3.78 -1.68
C ARG A 299 0.29 -2.50 -1.97
N SER A 300 -0.76 -2.23 -1.20
CA SER A 300 -1.55 -1.00 -1.35
C SER A 300 -0.77 0.24 -0.90
N ILE A 301 0.05 0.11 0.15
CA ILE A 301 0.96 1.16 0.61
C ILE A 301 2.01 1.43 -0.47
N ASP A 302 2.64 0.42 -1.03
CA ASP A 302 3.63 0.57 -2.12
C ASP A 302 3.04 1.30 -3.33
N GLY A 303 1.80 0.95 -3.72
CA GLY A 303 1.09 1.67 -4.78
C GLY A 303 0.85 3.15 -4.45
N SER A 304 0.49 3.45 -3.21
CA SER A 304 0.29 4.82 -2.73
C SER A 304 1.60 5.60 -2.66
N VAL A 305 2.71 4.94 -2.28
CA VAL A 305 4.06 5.52 -2.30
C VAL A 305 4.48 5.85 -3.73
N ALA A 306 4.27 4.93 -4.68
CA ALA A 306 4.59 5.15 -6.08
C ALA A 306 3.81 6.33 -6.69
N GLU A 307 2.53 6.49 -6.31
CA GLU A 307 1.72 7.64 -6.71
C GLU A 307 2.22 8.94 -6.08
N ALA A 308 2.58 8.92 -4.79
CA ALA A 308 3.18 10.07 -4.11
C ALA A 308 4.51 10.49 -4.74
N VAL A 309 5.39 9.54 -5.07
CA VAL A 309 6.67 9.81 -5.75
C VAL A 309 6.44 10.43 -7.13
N ARG A 310 5.45 9.95 -7.89
CA ARG A 310 5.07 10.57 -9.16
C ARG A 310 4.54 11.99 -8.96
N ALA A 311 3.75 12.20 -7.92
CA ALA A 311 3.25 13.52 -7.59
C ALA A 311 4.39 14.49 -7.25
N LEU A 312 5.49 14.04 -6.61
CA LEU A 312 6.69 14.85 -6.33
C LEU A 312 7.45 15.32 -7.58
N GLN A 313 7.33 14.61 -8.71
CA GLN A 313 7.96 15.04 -9.97
C GLN A 313 7.42 16.37 -10.51
N PHE A 314 6.33 16.91 -9.94
CA PHE A 314 5.84 18.25 -10.26
C PHE A 314 6.89 19.35 -10.02
N GLU A 315 7.84 19.16 -9.11
CA GLU A 315 8.89 20.13 -8.82
C GLU A 315 9.71 20.46 -10.06
N ASP A 316 10.10 19.44 -10.83
CA ASP A 316 10.85 19.61 -12.08
C ASP A 316 10.04 20.37 -13.13
N ILE A 317 8.76 19.99 -13.29
CA ILE A 317 7.85 20.64 -14.25
C ILE A 317 7.59 22.09 -13.84
N ALA A 318 7.34 22.34 -12.55
CA ALA A 318 7.13 23.67 -11.99
C ALA A 318 8.37 24.53 -12.22
N THR A 319 9.56 24.01 -11.96
CA THR A 319 10.84 24.70 -12.20
C THR A 319 10.99 25.08 -13.68
N GLN A 320 10.62 24.18 -14.60
CA GLN A 320 10.63 24.47 -16.03
C GLN A 320 9.64 25.57 -16.41
N THR A 321 8.41 25.57 -15.86
CA THR A 321 7.42 26.64 -16.10
C THR A 321 7.88 27.99 -15.54
N LEU A 322 8.50 28.00 -14.35
CA LEU A 322 9.08 29.20 -13.74
C LEU A 322 10.25 29.76 -14.56
N SER A 323 11.06 28.89 -15.19
CA SER A 323 12.09 29.32 -16.15
C SER A 323 11.48 29.99 -17.39
N GLY A 324 10.32 29.50 -17.87
CA GLY A 324 9.54 30.17 -18.91
C GLY A 324 9.09 31.57 -18.50
N ILE A 325 8.59 31.74 -17.27
CA ILE A 325 8.24 33.06 -16.71
C ILE A 325 9.47 33.97 -16.67
N HIS A 326 10.63 33.46 -16.26
CA HIS A 326 11.87 34.25 -16.24
C HIS A 326 12.20 34.78 -17.64
N THR A 327 12.04 33.94 -18.67
CA THR A 327 12.24 34.35 -20.06
C THR A 327 11.27 35.48 -20.47
N HIS A 328 9.99 35.40 -20.09
CA HIS A 328 9.01 36.48 -20.33
C HIS A 328 9.38 37.77 -19.60
N LEU A 329 9.87 37.68 -18.36
CA LEU A 329 10.32 38.84 -17.56
C LEU A 329 11.58 39.49 -18.14
N ASP A 330 12.52 38.71 -18.65
CA ASP A 330 13.71 39.23 -19.33
C ASP A 330 13.32 39.98 -20.61
N ARG A 331 12.38 39.44 -21.38
CA ARG A 331 11.81 40.10 -22.57
C ARG A 331 11.09 41.39 -22.20
N LEU A 332 10.27 41.40 -21.15
CA LEU A 332 9.63 42.61 -20.64
C LEU A 332 10.64 43.68 -20.21
N THR A 333 11.74 43.26 -19.57
CA THR A 333 12.82 44.18 -19.17
C THR A 333 13.52 44.77 -20.40
N ALA A 334 13.75 43.97 -21.44
CA ALA A 334 14.31 44.44 -22.71
C ALA A 334 13.36 45.41 -23.43
N ILE A 335 12.06 45.10 -23.50
CA ILE A 335 11.03 46.00 -24.06
C ILE A 335 10.98 47.31 -23.28
N ASN A 336 11.03 47.25 -21.94
CA ASN A 336 11.00 48.43 -21.09
C ASN A 336 12.19 49.36 -21.36
N ARG A 337 13.41 48.80 -21.55
CA ARG A 337 14.59 49.59 -21.95
C ARG A 337 14.38 50.33 -23.27
N GLU A 338 13.81 49.67 -24.28
CA GLU A 338 13.52 50.32 -25.57
C GLU A 338 12.40 51.36 -25.45
N ALA A 339 11.39 51.13 -24.61
CA ALA A 339 10.34 52.10 -24.32
C ALA A 339 10.88 53.36 -23.61
N VAL A 340 11.77 53.19 -22.63
CA VAL A 340 12.46 54.30 -21.96
C VAL A 340 13.35 55.07 -22.94
N ALA A 341 14.13 54.37 -23.77
CA ALA A 341 14.95 55.00 -24.80
C ALA A 341 14.11 55.81 -25.81
N LEU A 342 12.94 55.28 -26.22
CA LEU A 342 11.99 56.00 -27.06
C LEU A 342 11.45 57.25 -26.35
N GLN A 343 11.07 57.15 -25.08
CA GLN A 343 10.55 58.27 -24.30
C GLN A 343 11.59 59.39 -24.10
N GLU A 344 12.85 59.04 -23.84
CA GLU A 344 13.97 59.99 -23.74
C GLU A 344 14.23 60.70 -25.08
N LEU A 345 14.21 59.97 -26.21
CA LEU A 345 14.37 60.56 -27.54
C LEU A 345 13.25 61.56 -27.87
N LEU A 346 12.01 61.25 -27.46
CA LEU A 346 10.86 62.13 -27.66
C LEU A 346 10.92 63.36 -26.75
N HIS A 347 11.36 63.22 -25.50
CA HIS A 347 11.52 64.35 -24.58
C HIS A 347 12.66 65.29 -24.98
N ARG A 348 13.82 64.74 -25.39
CA ARG A 348 15.02 65.52 -25.73
C ARG A 348 14.80 66.46 -26.92
N ASN A 349 13.95 66.06 -27.86
CA ASN A 349 13.68 66.84 -29.06
C ASN A 349 12.57 67.90 -28.87
N GLY A 350 11.94 68.00 -27.69
CA GLY A 350 11.14 69.18 -27.29
C GLY A 350 10.02 69.61 -28.26
N GLY A 351 9.49 68.69 -29.09
CA GLY A 351 8.51 68.99 -30.14
C GLY A 351 9.09 69.57 -31.45
N VAL A 352 10.42 69.67 -31.56
CA VAL A 352 11.13 70.01 -32.80
C VAL A 352 11.40 68.73 -33.57
N TYR A 353 10.57 68.51 -34.59
CA TYR A 353 10.60 67.34 -35.45
C TYR A 353 11.63 67.51 -36.58
N ASP A 354 12.90 67.19 -36.30
CA ASP A 354 14.00 67.22 -37.28
C ASP A 354 14.27 65.83 -37.90
N SER A 355 14.97 65.81 -39.03
CA SER A 355 15.45 64.64 -39.76
C SER A 355 16.25 63.65 -38.89
N ASP A 356 16.99 64.14 -37.89
CA ASP A 356 17.72 63.31 -36.93
C ASP A 356 16.81 62.50 -36.01
N LEU A 357 15.64 63.05 -35.63
CA LEU A 357 14.63 62.32 -34.85
C LEU A 357 14.02 61.18 -35.67
N VAL A 358 13.78 61.40 -36.97
CA VAL A 358 13.30 60.35 -37.89
C VAL A 358 14.31 59.20 -37.95
N ALA A 359 15.60 59.52 -38.09
CA ALA A 359 16.65 58.51 -38.12
C ALA A 359 16.77 57.73 -36.79
N ALA A 360 16.56 58.41 -35.66
CA ALA A 360 16.58 57.78 -34.34
C ALA A 360 15.36 56.87 -34.12
N LEU A 361 14.16 57.29 -34.52
CA LEU A 361 12.94 56.47 -34.48
C LEU A 361 13.06 55.24 -35.38
N ALA A 362 13.64 55.37 -36.58
CA ALA A 362 13.91 54.25 -37.46
C ALA A 362 14.87 53.22 -36.83
N LYS A 363 15.86 53.67 -36.03
CA LYS A 363 16.76 52.78 -35.29
C LYS A 363 16.06 52.01 -34.17
N VAL A 364 15.14 52.65 -33.44
CA VAL A 364 14.32 51.96 -32.41
C VAL A 364 13.37 50.98 -33.07
N SER A 365 12.73 51.37 -34.19
CA SER A 365 11.88 50.48 -34.98
C SER A 365 12.60 49.23 -35.46
N ASN A 366 13.82 49.38 -36.00
CA ASN A 366 14.61 48.23 -36.44
C ASN A 366 14.98 47.32 -35.27
N ARG A 367 15.38 47.88 -34.12
CA ARG A 367 15.69 47.06 -32.92
C ARG A 367 14.48 46.29 -32.41
N LEU A 368 13.31 46.92 -32.34
CA LEU A 368 12.07 46.22 -31.96
C LEU A 368 11.70 45.11 -32.96
N ARG A 369 11.96 45.34 -34.24
CA ARG A 369 11.76 44.32 -35.28
C ARG A 369 12.74 43.16 -35.16
N ASP A 370 14.00 43.44 -34.84
CA ASP A 370 15.02 42.40 -34.61
C ASP A 370 14.68 41.57 -33.36
N MET A 371 14.27 42.23 -32.27
CA MET A 371 13.78 41.57 -31.05
C MET A 371 12.55 40.69 -31.36
N ARG A 372 11.62 41.15 -32.19
CA ARG A 372 10.49 40.32 -32.66
C ARG A 372 10.98 39.03 -33.31
N VAL A 373 11.85 39.16 -34.30
CA VAL A 373 12.33 38.05 -35.11
C VAL A 373 13.14 37.07 -34.26
N GLU A 374 13.89 37.56 -33.28
CA GLU A 374 14.63 36.73 -32.34
C GLU A 374 13.70 35.96 -31.40
N TRP A 375 12.62 36.58 -30.93
CA TRP A 375 11.71 35.99 -29.94
C TRP A 375 10.60 35.11 -30.54
N GLU A 376 10.28 35.29 -31.83
CA GLU A 376 9.42 34.40 -32.62
C GLU A 376 10.12 33.09 -33.01
N ARG A 377 11.46 33.02 -32.92
CA ARG A 377 12.18 31.76 -33.11
C ARG A 377 11.82 30.81 -31.95
N PRO A 378 11.30 29.61 -32.22
CA PRO A 378 11.03 28.66 -31.17
C PRO A 378 12.34 28.35 -30.44
N PRO A 379 12.34 28.32 -29.09
CA PRO A 379 13.53 27.96 -28.34
C PRO A 379 14.03 26.60 -28.83
N HIS A 380 15.34 26.45 -29.03
CA HIS A 380 15.94 25.15 -29.33
C HIS A 380 15.48 24.16 -28.27
N LYS A 381 14.72 23.13 -28.69
CA LYS A 381 14.24 22.07 -27.80
C LYS A 381 15.45 21.51 -27.04
N PRO A 382 15.52 21.61 -25.70
CA PRO A 382 16.44 20.77 -24.97
C PRO A 382 16.04 19.32 -25.24
N VAL A 383 17.05 18.48 -25.48
CA VAL A 383 16.90 17.06 -25.83
C VAL A 383 15.95 16.41 -24.83
N ALA A 384 14.78 15.98 -25.32
CA ALA A 384 13.89 15.13 -24.54
C ALA A 384 14.67 13.85 -24.21
N GLN A 385 15.02 13.65 -22.95
CA GLN A 385 15.51 12.36 -22.47
C GLN A 385 14.38 11.35 -22.67
N GLN A 386 14.46 10.60 -23.77
CA GLN A 386 13.63 9.44 -24.01
C GLN A 386 14.01 8.37 -22.98
N GLY A 387 13.06 8.09 -22.08
CA GLY A 387 12.94 6.81 -21.37
C GLY A 387 14.05 6.49 -20.37
N MET A 388 13.98 7.05 -19.17
CA MET A 388 14.41 6.28 -18.00
C MET A 388 13.37 5.19 -17.77
N GLY A 389 13.66 3.98 -18.26
CA GLY A 389 12.94 2.78 -17.86
C GLY A 389 12.94 2.69 -16.34
N ALA A 390 11.81 2.27 -15.77
CA ALA A 390 11.63 2.04 -14.34
C ALA A 390 12.69 1.03 -13.85
N GLY A 391 13.82 1.57 -13.37
CA GLY A 391 14.72 0.82 -12.51
C GLY A 391 13.97 0.55 -11.23
N THR A 392 13.77 -0.72 -10.93
CA THR A 392 13.38 -1.22 -9.61
C THR A 392 14.23 -0.52 -8.56
N VAL A 393 13.59 0.27 -7.71
CA VAL A 393 14.21 0.83 -6.53
C VAL A 393 14.41 -0.32 -5.55
N GLU A 394 15.58 -0.94 -5.57
CA GLU A 394 16.05 -1.75 -4.45
C GLU A 394 16.39 -0.78 -3.31
N LEU A 395 15.48 -0.69 -2.34
CA LEU A 395 15.78 -0.14 -1.02
C LEU A 395 16.48 -1.23 -0.21
N PHE A 396 17.73 -0.96 0.17
CA PHE A 396 18.47 -1.73 1.16
C PHE A 396 17.84 -1.63 2.55
#